data_AF-A0A1V5UMD7-F1
#
_entry.id   AF-A0A1V5UMD7-F1
#
_cell.length_a   1.000
_cell.length_b   1.000
_cell.length_c   1.000
_cell.angle_alpha   90.00
_cell.angle_beta   90.00
_cell.angle_gamma   90.00
#
_symmetry.space_group_name_H-M   'P 1'
#
loop_
_entity.id
_entity.type
_entity.pdbx_description
1 polymer ?
#
loop_
_entity_poly.entity_id
_entity_poly.type
_entity_poly.pdbx_seq_one_letter_code
_entity_poly.pdbx_strand_id
1 'polypeptide(L)'
;MVYDILAKSKEGNLKDRPKIPKHQPNKTPAKTEDKVIKAKNKTHLGPKRLSRYLKKHEGILVPPGTIRHILRRNKDRLTYKLKSNKRRKQPREFVDWYSAKPFEIVQMDIKFIRDQKP
;
A
#
# COMPACT_ATOMS: atom_id res chain seq x y z
N MET A 1 -3.10 -12.27 31.47
CA MET A 1 -3.51 -13.42 30.63
C MET A 1 -4.59 -14.26 31.29
N VAL A 2 -4.33 -15.00 32.37
CA VAL A 2 -5.33 -15.89 33.01
C VAL A 2 -6.54 -15.10 33.56
N TYR A 3 -6.30 -13.97 34.24
CA TYR A 3 -7.36 -13.13 34.80
C TYR A 3 -8.30 -12.54 33.73
N ASP A 4 -7.76 -12.09 32.60
CA ASP A 4 -8.56 -11.56 31.49
C ASP A 4 -9.45 -12.64 30.85
N ILE A 5 -8.96 -13.88 30.78
CA ILE A 5 -9.72 -15.02 30.23
C ILE A 5 -10.86 -15.39 31.18
N LEU A 6 -10.61 -15.45 32.49
CA LEU A 6 -11.64 -15.71 33.50
C LEU A 6 -12.70 -14.59 33.52
N ALA A 7 -12.29 -13.33 33.37
CA ALA A 7 -13.21 -12.20 33.26
C ALA A 7 -14.08 -12.28 31.99
N LYS A 8 -13.49 -12.60 30.83
CA LYS A 8 -14.22 -12.82 29.58
C LYS A 8 -15.18 -14.00 29.65
N SER A 9 -14.79 -15.08 30.36
CA SER A 9 -15.63 -16.25 30.59
C SER A 9 -16.87 -15.90 31.41
N LYS A 10 -16.70 -15.10 32.48
CA LYS A 10 -17.83 -14.56 33.26
C LYS A 10 -18.74 -13.63 32.45
N GLU A 11 -18.18 -12.82 31.55
CA GLU A 11 -18.94 -11.98 30.61
C GLU A 11 -19.66 -12.79 29.50
N GLY A 12 -19.43 -14.11 29.41
CA GLY A 12 -20.05 -14.98 28.41
C GLY A 12 -19.49 -14.81 26.99
N ASN A 13 -18.40 -14.06 26.81
CA ASN A 13 -17.83 -13.77 25.50
C ASN A 13 -16.30 -13.88 25.49
N LEU A 14 -15.81 -15.01 24.98
CA LEU A 14 -14.39 -15.32 24.85
C LEU A 14 -13.73 -14.73 23.59
N LYS A 15 -14.47 -13.98 22.76
CA LYS A 15 -13.91 -13.38 21.55
C LYS A 15 -12.79 -12.40 21.87
N ASP A 16 -11.83 -12.31 20.96
CA ASP A 16 -10.78 -11.32 21.08
C ASP A 16 -11.34 -9.90 20.99
N ARG A 17 -10.97 -9.08 21.97
CA ARG A 17 -11.26 -7.66 21.97
C ARG A 17 -10.37 -6.99 20.90
N PRO A 18 -10.84 -5.90 20.26
CA PRO A 18 -10.03 -5.19 19.29
C PRO A 18 -8.73 -4.73 19.96
N LYS A 19 -7.58 -5.02 19.33
CA LYS A 19 -6.25 -4.55 19.78
C LYS A 19 -6.03 -3.05 19.57
N ILE A 20 -7.06 -2.33 19.10
CA ILE A 20 -6.99 -0.91 18.77
C ILE A 20 -7.15 -0.11 20.08
N PRO A 21 -6.28 0.87 20.35
CA PRO A 21 -6.44 1.78 21.49
C PRO A 21 -7.80 2.48 21.49
N LYS A 22 -8.40 2.65 22.69
CA LYS A 22 -9.67 3.37 22.86
C LYS A 22 -9.60 4.83 22.38
N HIS A 23 -8.43 5.46 22.51
CA HIS A 23 -8.22 6.88 22.16
C HIS A 23 -6.97 7.05 21.30
N GLN A 24 -7.08 7.85 20.22
CA GLN A 24 -5.99 8.16 19.29
C GLN A 24 -6.05 9.65 18.91
N PRO A 25 -5.42 10.55 19.68
CA PRO A 25 -5.58 12.00 19.51
C PRO A 25 -5.09 12.49 18.14
N ASN A 26 -4.00 11.91 17.65
CA ASN A 26 -3.38 12.30 16.38
C ASN A 26 -4.02 11.60 15.16
N LYS A 27 -5.11 10.86 15.36
CA LYS A 27 -5.82 10.22 14.25
C LYS A 27 -6.62 11.28 13.49
N THR A 28 -6.49 11.24 12.17
CA THR A 28 -7.30 12.08 11.28
C THR A 28 -8.80 11.84 11.55
N PRO A 29 -9.62 12.89 11.67
CA PRO A 29 -11.06 12.75 11.89
C PRO A 29 -11.72 11.86 10.83
N ALA A 30 -12.69 11.03 11.24
CA ALA A 30 -13.38 10.08 10.35
C ALA A 30 -13.96 10.74 9.10
N LYS A 31 -14.57 11.94 9.26
CA LYS A 31 -15.11 12.74 8.15
C LYS A 31 -14.08 13.04 7.06
N THR A 32 -12.83 13.29 7.44
CA THR A 32 -11.74 13.55 6.49
C THR A 32 -11.24 12.25 5.86
N GLU A 33 -11.16 11.16 6.63
CA GLU A 33 -10.81 9.83 6.09
C GLU A 33 -11.84 9.37 5.04
N ASP A 34 -13.13 9.58 5.30
CA ASP A 34 -14.22 9.19 4.40
C ASP A 34 -14.15 9.92 3.06
N LYS A 35 -13.85 11.22 3.08
CA LYS A 35 -13.62 12.01 1.87
C LYS A 35 -12.41 11.52 1.07
N VAL A 36 -11.30 11.22 1.76
CA VAL A 36 -10.10 10.65 1.12
C VAL A 36 -10.41 9.31 0.45
N ILE A 37 -11.19 8.43 1.11
CA ILE A 37 -11.59 7.13 0.57
C ILE A 37 -12.53 7.29 -0.62
N LYS A 38 -13.52 8.19 -0.53
CA LYS A 38 -14.45 8.49 -1.64
C LYS A 38 -13.68 9.00 -2.86
N ALA A 39 -12.77 9.95 -2.68
CA ALA A 39 -11.92 10.47 -3.75
C ALA A 39 -10.99 9.38 -4.31
N LYS A 40 -10.47 8.49 -3.46
CA LYS A 40 -9.63 7.37 -3.88
C LYS A 40 -10.40 6.36 -4.74
N ASN A 41 -11.61 6.00 -4.33
CA ASN A 41 -12.48 5.07 -5.07
C ASN A 41 -12.99 5.69 -6.38
N LYS A 42 -13.19 7.02 -6.43
CA LYS A 42 -13.58 7.72 -7.66
C LYS A 42 -12.43 7.83 -8.68
N THR A 43 -11.22 8.14 -8.22
CA THR A 43 -10.12 8.58 -9.11
C THR A 43 -8.99 7.55 -9.26
N HIS A 44 -8.88 6.59 -8.35
CA HIS A 44 -7.80 5.60 -8.24
C HIS A 44 -6.38 6.18 -8.11
N LEU A 45 -6.23 7.49 -7.93
CA LEU A 45 -4.95 8.20 -7.91
C LEU A 45 -4.03 7.76 -6.76
N GLY A 46 -2.72 7.70 -7.03
CA GLY A 46 -1.72 7.48 -5.99
C GLY A 46 -1.65 8.64 -4.97
N PRO A 47 -1.04 8.45 -3.79
CA PRO A 47 -1.11 9.42 -2.68
C PRO A 47 -0.68 10.85 -3.04
N LYS A 48 0.39 11.02 -3.82
CA LYS A 48 0.85 12.35 -4.28
C LYS A 48 -0.18 13.05 -5.18
N ARG A 49 -0.73 12.32 -6.14
CA ARG A 49 -1.75 12.84 -7.08
C ARG A 49 -3.07 13.10 -6.37
N LEU A 50 -3.44 12.22 -5.44
CA LEU A 50 -4.66 12.35 -4.64
C LEU A 50 -4.61 13.56 -3.69
N SER A 51 -3.45 13.85 -3.09
CA SER A 51 -3.25 15.06 -2.28
C SER A 51 -3.55 16.34 -3.08
N ARG A 52 -2.99 16.43 -4.30
CA ARG A 52 -3.24 17.55 -5.22
C ARG A 52 -4.70 17.64 -5.64
N TYR A 53 -5.33 16.49 -5.90
CA TYR A 53 -6.75 16.41 -6.25
C TYR A 53 -7.66 16.91 -5.13
N LEU A 54 -7.43 16.44 -3.89
CA LEU A 54 -8.20 16.85 -2.71
C LEU A 54 -8.06 18.34 -2.43
N LYS A 55 -6.85 18.90 -2.59
CA LYS A 55 -6.62 20.34 -2.47
C LYS A 55 -7.41 21.14 -3.52
N LYS A 56 -7.42 20.68 -4.77
CA LYS A 56 -8.06 21.39 -5.90
C LYS A 56 -9.58 21.27 -5.91
N HIS A 57 -10.13 20.09 -5.64
CA HIS A 57 -11.56 19.79 -5.85
C HIS A 57 -12.37 19.73 -4.56
N GLU A 58 -11.77 19.36 -3.43
CA GLU A 58 -12.49 19.20 -2.16
C GLU A 58 -12.11 20.25 -1.11
N GLY A 59 -11.11 21.10 -1.40
CA GLY A 59 -10.61 22.12 -0.48
C GLY A 59 -9.87 21.56 0.73
N ILE A 60 -9.43 20.29 0.70
CA ILE A 60 -8.80 19.63 1.85
C ILE A 60 -7.32 19.46 1.62
N LEU A 61 -6.53 19.99 2.54
CA LEU A 61 -5.09 19.80 2.55
C LEU A 61 -4.74 18.55 3.37
N VAL A 62 -4.46 17.44 2.70
CA VAL A 62 -3.94 16.21 3.32
C VAL A 62 -2.58 15.86 2.72
N PRO A 63 -1.51 15.74 3.52
CA PRO A 63 -0.20 15.33 3.03
C PRO A 63 -0.23 13.93 2.40
N PRO A 64 0.58 13.65 1.37
CA PRO A 64 0.66 12.33 0.75
C PRO A 64 0.99 11.19 1.73
N GLY A 65 1.80 11.46 2.76
CA GLY A 65 2.11 10.50 3.82
C GLY A 65 0.88 10.13 4.64
N THR A 66 0.10 11.13 5.07
CA THR A 66 -1.16 10.93 5.80
C THR A 66 -2.17 10.15 4.95
N ILE A 67 -2.31 10.47 3.66
CA ILE A 67 -3.15 9.71 2.72
C ILE A 67 -2.73 8.24 2.68
N ARG A 68 -1.42 7.95 2.61
CA ARG A 68 -0.93 6.56 2.65
C ARG A 68 -1.37 5.84 3.93
N HIS A 69 -1.29 6.48 5.10
CA HIS A 69 -1.70 5.88 6.36
C HIS A 69 -3.22 5.68 6.48
N ILE A 70 -4.02 6.63 5.97
CA ILE A 70 -5.48 6.50 5.89
C ILE A 70 -5.85 5.30 5.01
N LEU A 71 -5.29 5.23 3.80
CA LEU A 71 -5.58 4.16 2.84
C LEU A 71 -5.10 2.79 3.32
N ARG A 72 -3.97 2.72 4.03
CA ARG A 72 -3.45 1.45 4.57
C ARG A 72 -4.37 0.87 5.65
N ARG A 73 -4.95 1.73 6.50
CA ARG A 73 -5.85 1.32 7.59
C ARG A 73 -7.25 0.97 7.08
N ASN A 74 -7.71 1.63 6.02
CA ASN A 74 -9.05 1.48 5.44
C ASN A 74 -9.02 0.68 4.12
N LYS A 75 -8.13 -0.33 4.01
CA LYS A 75 -7.90 -1.06 2.75
C LYS A 75 -9.14 -1.88 2.33
N ASP A 76 -9.88 -2.36 3.31
CA ASP A 76 -11.18 -3.05 3.21
C ASP A 76 -12.28 -2.18 2.61
N ARG A 77 -12.20 -0.86 2.75
CA ARG A 77 -13.19 0.11 2.25
C ARG A 77 -12.94 0.54 0.80
N LEU A 78 -11.92 -0.01 0.15
CA LEU A 78 -11.60 0.29 -1.24
C LEU A 78 -12.39 -0.62 -2.18
N THR A 79 -13.10 -0.02 -3.14
CA THR A 79 -13.99 -0.73 -4.07
C THR A 79 -13.25 -1.49 -5.17
N TYR A 80 -11.93 -1.36 -5.23
CA TYR A 80 -11.12 -1.93 -6.31
C TYR A 80 -9.86 -2.61 -5.76
N LYS A 81 -9.38 -3.62 -6.50
CA LYS A 81 -8.14 -4.30 -6.16
C LYS A 81 -6.96 -3.36 -6.43
N LEU A 82 -6.27 -2.95 -5.37
CA LEU A 82 -4.98 -2.28 -5.50
C LEU A 82 -4.01 -3.21 -6.23
N LYS A 83 -3.57 -2.81 -7.43
CA LYS A 83 -2.54 -3.55 -8.16
C LYS A 83 -1.31 -3.68 -7.26
N SER A 84 -0.93 -4.92 -6.96
CA SER A 84 0.35 -5.20 -6.30
C SER A 84 1.46 -4.73 -7.22
N ASN A 85 2.36 -3.87 -6.73
CA ASN A 85 3.56 -3.47 -7.48
C ASN A 85 4.53 -4.62 -7.72
N LYS A 86 4.27 -5.81 -7.15
CA LYS A 86 4.97 -7.02 -7.58
C LYS A 86 4.45 -7.39 -8.97
N ARG A 87 5.01 -6.76 -10.01
CA ARG A 87 5.14 -7.45 -11.30
C ARG A 87 5.82 -8.77 -10.95
N ARG A 88 5.11 -9.88 -11.12
CA ARG A 88 5.75 -11.20 -11.10
C ARG A 88 6.82 -11.11 -12.19
N LYS A 89 8.08 -10.95 -11.80
CA LYS A 89 9.17 -11.16 -12.74
C LYS A 89 8.96 -12.60 -13.18
N GLN A 90 8.82 -12.84 -14.48
CA GLN A 90 8.86 -14.21 -14.96
C GLN A 90 10.15 -14.82 -14.39
N PRO A 91 10.09 -16.06 -13.86
CA PRO A 91 11.31 -16.73 -13.44
C PRO A 91 12.27 -16.67 -14.63
N ARG A 92 13.48 -16.16 -14.39
CA ARG A 92 14.53 -16.28 -15.39
C ARG A 92 14.84 -17.77 -15.51
N GLU A 93 14.92 -18.27 -16.73
CA GLU A 93 15.37 -19.64 -16.96
C GLU A 93 16.78 -19.79 -16.36
N PHE A 94 17.01 -20.90 -15.68
CA PHE A 94 18.32 -21.20 -15.13
C PHE A 94 19.26 -21.54 -16.28
N VAL A 95 20.43 -20.89 -16.31
CA VAL A 95 21.46 -21.13 -17.32
C VAL A 95 22.60 -21.92 -16.68
N ASP A 96 22.85 -23.12 -17.20
CA ASP A 96 24.02 -23.91 -16.84
C ASP A 96 25.24 -23.45 -17.66
N TRP A 97 26.02 -22.54 -17.08
CA TRP A 97 27.21 -21.98 -17.71
C TRP A 97 28.37 -22.97 -17.88
N TYR A 98 28.36 -24.10 -17.17
CA TYR A 98 29.44 -25.09 -17.27
C TYR A 98 29.25 -26.04 -18.46
N SER A 99 27.99 -26.29 -18.85
CA SER A 99 27.66 -27.15 -19.98
C SER A 99 27.48 -26.40 -21.31
N ALA A 100 27.34 -25.07 -21.27
CA ALA A 100 27.14 -24.25 -22.46
C ALA A 100 28.38 -24.23 -23.37
N LYS A 101 28.18 -24.47 -24.67
CA LYS A 101 29.23 -24.35 -25.68
C LYS A 101 29.62 -22.88 -25.91
N PRO A 102 30.84 -22.59 -26.37
CA PRO A 102 31.22 -21.24 -26.79
C PRO A 102 30.20 -20.67 -27.78
N PHE A 103 29.72 -19.46 -27.52
CA PHE A 103 28.71 -18.73 -28.30
C PHE A 103 27.28 -19.32 -28.32
N GLU A 104 26.99 -20.36 -27.53
CA GLU A 104 25.63 -20.90 -27.41
C GLU A 104 24.70 -19.96 -26.62
N ILE A 105 25.24 -19.29 -25.59
CA ILE A 105 24.49 -18.38 -24.72
C ILE A 105 25.23 -17.05 -24.63
N VAL A 106 24.52 -15.96 -24.95
CA VAL A 106 25.06 -14.59 -24.93
C VAL A 106 24.22 -13.72 -24.02
N GLN A 107 24.85 -13.12 -23.01
CA GLN A 107 24.22 -12.08 -22.20
C GLN A 107 24.58 -10.71 -22.77
N MET A 108 23.59 -10.03 -23.36
CA MET A 108 23.75 -8.67 -23.86
C MET A 108 23.25 -7.66 -22.82
N ASP A 109 24.14 -6.79 -22.33
CA ASP A 109 23.75 -5.65 -21.52
C ASP A 109 23.66 -4.41 -22.42
N ILE A 110 22.50 -3.75 -22.44
CA ILE A 110 22.28 -2.55 -23.25
C ILE A 110 22.34 -1.35 -22.33
N LYS A 111 23.35 -0.50 -22.55
CA LYS A 111 23.52 0.75 -21.82
C LYS A 111 23.04 1.92 -22.65
N PHE A 112 22.10 2.70 -22.12
CA PHE A 112 21.71 3.97 -22.72
C PHE A 112 22.70 5.05 -22.29
N ILE A 113 23.46 5.59 -23.25
CA ILE A 113 24.34 6.74 -23.05
C ILE A 113 23.56 7.99 -23.44
N ARG A 114 23.40 8.92 -22.50
CA ARG A 114 22.80 10.23 -22.77
C ARG A 114 23.86 11.15 -23.34
N ASP A 115 23.95 11.23 -24.66
CA ASP A 115 24.83 12.16 -25.35
C ASP A 115 24.05 13.44 -25.72
N GLN A 116 23.61 14.16 -24.69
CA GLN A 116 23.01 15.49 -24.87
C GLN A 116 24.04 16.51 -24.37
N LYS A 117 24.62 17.27 -25.31
CA LYS A 117 25.30 18.52 -24.97
C LYS A 117 24.26 19.52 -24.43
N PRO A 118 24.62 20.31 -23.40
CA PRO A 118 23.73 21.30 -22.81
C PRO A 118 23.30 22.37 -23.81
#